data_AF-A0A9E3TW04-F1
#
_entry.id   AF-A0A9E3TW04-F1
#
_cell.length_a   1.000
_cell.length_b   1.000
_cell.length_c   1.000
_cell.angle_alpha   90.00
_cell.angle_beta   90.00
_cell.angle_gamma   90.00
#
_symmetry.space_group_name_H-M   'P 1'
#
loop_
_entity.id
_entity.type
_entity.pdbx_description
1 polymer ?
#
loop_
_entity_poly.entity_id
_entity_poly.type
_entity_poly.pdbx_seq_one_letter_code
_entity_poly.pdbx_strand_id
1 'polypeptide(L)'
;MPKPTVAILGASADQSKFGNKAVRAYVRKGYDVFPINPKADQIEGLTAYPTLADVPVEKLDRISVYLPPAVGLKVLAEIAAKPHDEFWLNPGSDSPEVVDAARALGLDPIVACSIVAIGETPH
;
A
#
# COMPACT_ATOMS: atom_id res chain seq x y z
N MET A 1 -11.49 6.03 -19.34
CA MET A 1 -10.57 4.94 -18.95
C MET A 1 -10.85 4.60 -17.50
N PRO A 2 -10.80 3.33 -17.08
CA PRO A 2 -10.94 3.00 -15.67
C PRO A 2 -9.86 3.72 -14.85
N LYS A 3 -10.17 4.11 -13.62
CA LYS A 3 -9.20 4.73 -12.72
C LYS A 3 -8.18 3.66 -12.28
N PRO A 4 -6.89 3.99 -12.17
CA PRO A 4 -5.92 3.08 -11.60
C PRO A 4 -6.24 2.84 -10.12
N THR A 5 -6.00 1.61 -9.66
CA THR A 5 -6.32 1.13 -8.32
C THR A 5 -5.07 1.01 -7.46
N VAL A 6 -5.18 1.34 -6.18
CA VAL A 6 -4.06 1.20 -5.24
C VAL A 6 -4.53 0.76 -3.87
N ALA A 7 -3.88 -0.24 -3.30
CA ALA A 7 -4.02 -0.58 -1.88
C ALA A 7 -2.88 0.05 -1.07
N ILE A 8 -3.23 0.73 0.03
CA ILE A 8 -2.27 1.38 0.94
C ILE A 8 -2.20 0.57 2.24
N LEU A 9 -1.19 -0.28 2.37
CA LEU A 9 -0.97 -1.04 3.61
C LEU A 9 -0.28 -0.18 4.65
N GLY A 10 -0.83 -0.17 5.86
CA GLY A 10 -0.41 0.77 6.90
C GLY A 10 -1.05 2.15 6.74
N ALA A 11 -2.20 2.23 6.05
CA ALA A 11 -3.03 3.43 6.06
C ALA A 11 -3.41 3.82 7.49
N SER A 12 -3.58 5.12 7.76
CA SER A 12 -3.90 5.61 9.09
C SER A 12 -4.94 6.73 9.07
N ALA A 13 -5.73 6.84 10.13
CA ALA A 13 -6.57 8.03 10.39
C ALA A 13 -5.74 9.23 10.87
N ASP A 14 -4.49 9.00 11.30
CA ASP A 14 -3.57 10.07 11.69
C ASP A 14 -2.92 10.70 10.45
N GLN A 15 -3.30 11.95 10.17
CA GLN A 15 -2.83 12.70 8.99
C GLN A 15 -1.33 13.01 8.99
N SER A 16 -0.65 12.91 10.14
CA SER A 16 0.80 13.08 10.20
C SER A 16 1.56 11.88 9.61
N LYS A 17 0.93 10.70 9.58
CA LYS A 17 1.58 9.45 9.14
C LYS A 17 1.63 9.33 7.63
N PHE A 18 2.73 8.76 7.13
CA PHE A 18 2.93 8.55 5.69
C PHE A 18 1.85 7.71 5.04
N GLY A 19 1.31 6.69 5.72
CA GLY A 19 0.18 5.91 5.20
C GLY A 19 -1.06 6.76 4.92
N ASN A 20 -1.36 7.76 5.76
CA ASN A 20 -2.45 8.71 5.48
C ASN A 20 -2.09 9.68 4.35
N LYS A 21 -0.87 10.24 4.38
CA LYS A 21 -0.38 11.13 3.31
C LYS A 21 -0.46 10.46 1.93
N ALA A 22 -0.14 9.17 1.87
CA ALA A 22 -0.29 8.35 0.67
C ALA A 22 -1.74 8.27 0.22
N VAL A 23 -2.68 7.91 1.11
CA VAL A 23 -4.12 7.88 0.79
C VAL A 23 -4.55 9.21 0.14
N ARG A 24 -4.24 10.34 0.77
CA ARG A 24 -4.61 11.66 0.24
C ARG A 24 -3.93 11.96 -1.11
N ALA A 25 -2.66 11.61 -1.27
CA ALA A 25 -1.91 11.81 -2.51
C ALA A 25 -2.52 11.02 -3.69
N TYR A 26 -2.83 9.74 -3.49
CA TYR A 26 -3.44 8.91 -4.53
C TYR A 26 -4.88 9.34 -4.85
N VAL A 27 -5.66 9.76 -3.84
CA VAL A 27 -7.01 10.35 -4.06
C VAL A 27 -6.90 11.61 -4.93
N ARG A 28 -5.97 12.52 -4.63
CA ARG A 28 -5.75 13.74 -5.45
C ARG A 28 -5.36 13.42 -6.90
N LYS A 29 -4.61 12.35 -7.12
CA LYS A 29 -4.25 11.87 -8.46
C LYS A 29 -5.35 11.07 -9.16
N GLY A 30 -6.50 10.90 -8.53
CA GLY A 30 -7.68 10.27 -9.15
C GLY A 30 -7.65 8.75 -9.17
N TYR A 31 -6.86 8.12 -8.30
CA TYR A 31 -6.88 6.66 -8.13
C TYR A 31 -8.14 6.22 -7.38
N ASP A 32 -8.56 4.98 -7.61
CA ASP A 32 -9.43 4.27 -6.67
C ASP A 32 -8.55 3.68 -5.56
N VAL A 33 -8.68 4.25 -4.36
CA VAL A 33 -7.78 3.99 -3.22
C VAL A 33 -8.46 3.06 -2.22
N PHE A 34 -7.75 2.00 -1.83
CA PHE A 34 -8.17 1.01 -0.84
C PHE A 34 -7.24 1.07 0.39
N PRO A 35 -7.59 1.83 1.43
CA PRO A 35 -6.84 1.85 2.68
C PRO A 35 -6.91 0.49 3.37
N ILE A 36 -5.76 -0.08 3.75
CA ILE A 36 -5.69 -1.32 4.53
C ILE A 36 -5.27 -1.00 5.96
N ASN A 37 -6.20 -1.18 6.91
CA ASN A 37 -6.01 -0.97 8.33
C ASN A 37 -7.04 -1.78 9.16
N PRO A 38 -6.62 -2.81 9.90
CA PRO A 38 -7.51 -3.63 10.75
C PRO A 38 -8.22 -2.89 11.90
N LYS A 39 -7.87 -1.63 12.17
CA LYS A 39 -8.32 -0.87 13.34
C LYS A 39 -9.23 0.31 12.99
N ALA A 40 -9.51 0.55 11.72
CA ALA A 40 -10.31 1.67 11.27
C ALA A 40 -11.30 1.21 10.21
N ASP A 41 -12.54 1.68 10.31
CA ASP A 41 -13.58 1.41 9.31
C ASP A 41 -13.52 2.42 8.14
N GLN A 42 -12.99 3.61 8.40
CA GLN A 42 -12.82 4.67 7.41
C GLN A 42 -11.52 5.46 7.59
N ILE A 43 -10.92 5.87 6.47
CA ILE A 43 -9.76 6.76 6.40
C ILE A 43 -9.98 7.77 5.28
N GLU A 44 -9.90 9.06 5.58
CA GLU A 44 -10.14 10.15 4.60
C GLU A 44 -11.49 10.00 3.87
N GLY A 45 -12.52 9.51 4.57
CA GLY A 45 -13.86 9.27 4.03
C GLY A 45 -13.99 8.02 3.13
N LEU A 46 -12.91 7.27 2.91
CA LEU A 46 -12.91 6.01 2.19
C LEU A 46 -13.11 4.84 3.15
N THR A 47 -13.82 3.80 2.71
CA THR A 47 -13.87 2.51 3.43
C THR A 47 -12.46 1.96 3.60
N ALA A 48 -12.07 1.67 4.84
CA ALA A 48 -10.84 0.98 5.16
C ALA A 48 -11.11 -0.51 5.37
N TYR A 49 -10.19 -1.33 4.88
CA TYR A 49 -10.32 -2.78 4.88
C TYR A 49 -9.33 -3.41 5.88
N PRO A 50 -9.70 -4.47 6.59
CA PRO A 50 -8.77 -5.15 7.50
C PRO A 50 -7.60 -5.80 6.76
N THR A 51 -7.88 -6.42 5.60
CA THR A 51 -6.90 -7.12 4.78
C THR A 51 -7.09 -6.83 3.28
N LEU A 52 -6.09 -7.15 2.46
CA LEU A 52 -6.14 -7.11 1.00
C LEU A 52 -7.18 -8.08 0.41
N ALA A 53 -7.48 -9.17 1.11
CA ALA A 53 -8.50 -10.12 0.69
C ALA A 53 -9.90 -9.52 0.73
N ASP A 54 -10.14 -8.55 1.63
CA ASP A 54 -11.43 -7.88 1.79
C ASP A 54 -11.67 -6.79 0.73
N VAL A 55 -10.62 -6.41 -0.03
CA VAL A 55 -10.72 -5.37 -1.06
C VAL A 55 -11.56 -5.88 -2.24
N PRO A 56 -12.62 -5.14 -2.66
CA PRO A 56 -13.63 -5.60 -3.62
C PRO A 56 -13.17 -5.49 -5.09
N VAL A 57 -11.90 -5.75 -5.36
CA VAL A 57 -11.33 -5.84 -6.71
C VAL A 57 -10.47 -7.10 -6.81
N GLU A 58 -10.52 -7.78 -7.94
CA GLU A 58 -9.78 -9.03 -8.17
C GLU A 58 -8.27 -8.76 -8.28
N LYS A 59 -7.90 -7.71 -9.02
CA LYS A 59 -6.51 -7.29 -9.26
C LYS A 59 -6.34 -5.81 -8.96
N LEU A 60 -5.18 -5.45 -8.39
CA LEU A 60 -4.76 -4.07 -8.14
C LEU A 60 -3.70 -3.63 -9.15
N ASP A 61 -3.69 -2.36 -9.55
CA ASP A 61 -2.56 -1.82 -10.31
C ASP A 61 -1.34 -1.64 -9.39
N ARG A 62 -1.57 -1.26 -8.12
CA ARG A 62 -0.49 -1.04 -7.15
C ARG A 62 -0.82 -1.50 -5.72
N ILE A 63 0.15 -2.11 -5.07
CA ILE A 63 0.21 -2.30 -3.62
C ILE A 63 1.35 -1.44 -3.08
N SER A 64 1.06 -0.56 -2.11
CA SER A 64 2.05 0.35 -1.52
C SER A 64 2.10 0.22 0.00
N VAL A 65 3.24 -0.19 0.53
CA VAL A 65 3.42 -0.50 1.95
C VAL A 65 4.05 0.66 2.72
N TYR A 66 3.46 0.99 3.87
CA TYR A 66 3.90 1.99 4.85
C TYR A 66 3.94 1.40 6.27
N LEU A 67 4.13 0.09 6.37
CA LEU A 67 4.24 -0.66 7.62
C LEU A 67 5.71 -0.76 8.06
N PRO A 68 5.99 -0.81 9.37
CA PRO A 68 7.34 -1.15 9.85
C PRO A 68 7.77 -2.53 9.31
N PRO A 69 9.08 -2.78 9.07
CA PRO A 69 9.55 -3.99 8.41
C PRO A 69 9.08 -5.30 9.07
N ALA A 70 9.10 -5.36 10.40
CA ALA A 70 8.64 -6.53 11.17
C ALA A 70 7.13 -6.84 10.98
N VAL A 71 6.32 -5.84 10.63
CA VAL A 71 4.91 -6.02 10.27
C VAL A 71 4.79 -6.34 8.78
N GLY A 72 5.59 -5.67 7.94
CA GLY A 72 5.69 -5.95 6.50
C GLY A 72 5.95 -7.43 6.19
N LEU A 73 6.89 -8.06 6.90
CA LEU A 73 7.18 -9.50 6.76
C LEU A 73 5.95 -10.39 6.93
N LYS A 74 5.05 -10.03 7.86
CA LYS A 74 3.87 -10.84 8.19
C LYS A 74 2.78 -10.77 7.13
N VAL A 75 2.80 -9.74 6.28
CA VAL A 75 1.78 -9.52 5.24
C VAL A 75 2.26 -9.89 3.84
N LEU A 76 3.52 -10.30 3.67
CA LEU A 76 4.06 -10.64 2.34
C LEU A 76 3.30 -11.79 1.66
N ALA A 77 2.88 -12.81 2.42
CA ALA A 77 2.09 -13.91 1.87
C ALA A 77 0.73 -13.45 1.34
N GLU A 78 0.11 -12.46 2.01
CA GLU A 78 -1.15 -11.86 1.59
C GLU A 78 -0.96 -11.00 0.33
N ILE A 79 0.14 -10.25 0.25
CA ILE A 79 0.52 -9.47 -0.93
C ILE A 79 0.75 -10.40 -2.13
N ALA A 80 1.47 -11.51 -1.94
CA ALA A 80 1.71 -12.51 -2.99
C ALA A 80 0.43 -13.21 -3.46
N ALA A 81 -0.55 -13.38 -2.57
CA ALA A 81 -1.84 -13.99 -2.91
C ALA A 81 -2.79 -13.03 -3.66
N LYS A 82 -2.64 -11.71 -3.50
CA LYS A 82 -3.48 -10.72 -4.17
C LYS A 82 -2.87 -10.38 -5.54
N PRO A 83 -3.56 -10.63 -6.67
CA PRO A 83 -3.06 -10.21 -7.97
C PRO A 83 -2.78 -8.71 -8.03
N HIS A 84 -1.58 -8.32 -8.47
CA HIS A 84 -1.21 -6.92 -8.64
C HIS A 84 -0.15 -6.73 -9.73
N ASP A 85 -0.04 -5.52 -10.28
CA ASP A 85 1.00 -5.16 -11.25
C ASP A 85 2.28 -4.63 -10.58
N GLU A 86 2.14 -3.74 -9.59
CA GLU A 86 3.28 -3.14 -8.91
C GLU A 86 3.23 -3.34 -7.39
N PHE A 87 4.39 -3.65 -6.79
CA PHE A 87 4.58 -3.77 -5.35
C PHE A 87 5.63 -2.78 -4.86
N TRP A 88 5.24 -1.85 -3.97
CA TRP A 88 6.10 -0.78 -3.50
C TRP A 88 6.40 -0.90 -2.00
N LEU A 89 7.69 -0.91 -1.68
CA LEU A 89 8.22 -0.72 -0.33
C LEU A 89 8.69 0.73 -0.21
N ASN A 90 7.94 1.54 0.53
CA ASN A 90 8.26 2.95 0.75
C ASN A 90 9.35 3.11 1.81
N PRO A 91 10.04 4.27 1.85
CA PRO A 91 11.10 4.52 2.81
C PRO A 91 10.69 4.18 4.25
N GLY A 92 11.45 3.30 4.90
CA GLY A 92 11.22 2.86 6.27
C GLY A 92 10.27 1.67 6.41
N SER A 93 9.71 1.16 5.31
CA SER A 93 9.03 -0.14 5.25
C SER A 93 9.91 -1.25 4.68
N ASP A 94 11.02 -0.87 4.05
CA ASP A 94 12.03 -1.77 3.52
C ASP A 94 13.04 -2.22 4.59
N SER A 95 13.57 -3.41 4.38
CA SER A 95 14.79 -3.93 5.01
C SER A 95 15.35 -5.02 4.10
N PRO A 96 16.64 -5.41 4.21
CA PRO A 96 17.17 -6.55 3.47
C PRO A 96 16.32 -7.81 3.65
N GLU A 97 15.89 -8.09 4.89
CA GLU A 97 15.03 -9.22 5.22
C GLU A 97 13.67 -9.17 4.52
N VAL A 98 13.00 -8.00 4.50
CA VAL A 98 11.72 -7.84 3.80
C VAL A 98 11.87 -8.03 2.30
N VAL A 99 12.91 -7.45 1.70
CA VAL A 99 13.16 -7.53 0.26
C VAL A 99 13.47 -8.97 -0.17
N ASP A 100 14.32 -9.66 0.59
CA ASP A 100 14.70 -11.05 0.28
C ASP A 100 13.51 -11.99 0.47
N ALA A 101 12.74 -11.83 1.54
CA ALA A 101 11.53 -12.61 1.77
C ALA A 101 10.46 -12.36 0.68
N ALA A 102 10.29 -11.11 0.23
CA ALA A 102 9.37 -10.78 -0.85
C ALA A 102 9.78 -11.48 -2.16
N ARG A 103 11.06 -11.42 -2.52
CA ARG A 103 11.59 -12.09 -3.72
C ARG A 103 11.45 -13.61 -3.63
N ALA A 104 11.67 -14.20 -2.46
CA ALA A 104 11.48 -15.62 -2.24
C ALA A 104 10.02 -16.07 -2.45
N LEU A 105 9.06 -15.16 -2.32
CA LEU A 105 7.63 -15.36 -2.61
C LEU A 105 7.25 -15.03 -4.06
N GLY A 106 8.22 -14.70 -4.92
CA GLY A 106 7.98 -14.35 -6.32
C GLY A 106 7.49 -12.92 -6.55
N LEU A 107 7.59 -12.05 -5.54
CA LEU A 107 7.30 -10.62 -5.67
C LEU A 107 8.50 -9.86 -6.24
N ASP A 108 8.24 -8.77 -6.97
CA ASP A 108 9.25 -7.83 -7.44
C ASP A 108 9.10 -6.46 -6.74
N PRO A 109 9.71 -6.26 -5.56
CA PRO A 109 9.55 -5.03 -4.79
C PRO A 109 10.27 -3.84 -5.43
N ILE A 110 9.54 -2.78 -5.69
CA ILE A 110 10.06 -1.45 -6.01
C ILE A 110 10.36 -0.73 -4.69
N VAL A 111 11.65 -0.54 -4.39
CA VAL A 111 12.12 0.15 -3.17
C VAL A 111 12.33 1.63 -3.48
N ALA A 112 11.27 2.42 -3.35
CA ALA A 112 11.27 3.85 -3.61
C ALA A 112 10.02 4.51 -3.00
N CYS A 113 9.93 5.85 -3.05
CA CYS A 113 8.74 6.55 -2.61
C CYS A 113 7.66 6.55 -3.69
N SER A 114 6.55 5.85 -3.43
CA SER A 114 5.44 5.71 -4.38
C SER A 114 4.64 7.01 -4.57
N ILE A 115 4.64 7.90 -3.57
CA ILE A 115 4.06 9.26 -3.67
C ILE A 115 4.86 10.11 -4.68
N VAL A 116 6.20 10.04 -4.62
CA VAL A 116 7.04 10.77 -5.58
C VAL A 116 6.86 10.20 -6.99
N ALA A 117 6.71 8.87 -7.11
CA ALA A 117 6.51 8.21 -8.40
C ALA A 117 5.23 8.66 -9.14
N ILE A 118 4.18 9.09 -8.42
CA ILE A 118 2.95 9.67 -9.00
C ILE A 118 3.04 11.20 -9.19
N GLY A 119 4.21 11.81 -8.95
CA GLY A 119 4.43 13.25 -9.07
C GLY A 119 3.71 14.05 -7.97
N GLU A 120 3.61 13.50 -6.76
CA GLU A 120 3.20 14.19 -5.54
C GLU A 120 4.40 14.36 -4.60
N THR A 121 4.26 15.25 -3.62
CA THR A 121 5.22 15.39 -2.52
C THR A 121 4.60 14.90 -1.21
N PRO A 122 5.37 14.21 -0.35
CA PRO A 122 4.85 13.64 0.90
C PRO A 122 4.80 14.66 2.06
N HIS A 123 4.32 15.88 1.77
CA HIS A 123 4.15 16.94 2.75
C HIS A 123 2.92 16.74 3.63
#